data_AF-A0A662KLS1-F1
#
_entry.id   AF-A0A662KLS1-F1
#
_cell.length_a   1.000
_cell.length_b   1.000
_cell.length_c   1.000
_cell.angle_alpha   90.00
_cell.angle_beta   90.00
_cell.angle_gamma   90.00
#
_symmetry.space_group_name_H-M   'P 1'
#
loop_
_entity.id
_entity.type
_entity.pdbx_description
1 polymer ?
#
loop_
_entity_poly.entity_id
_entity_poly.type
_entity_poly.pdbx_seq_one_letter_code
_entity_poly.pdbx_strand_id
1 'polypeptide(L)'
;AGPIAGFLVSIPILIIGLSMSSLISLSEIPEGAPLLGDNLFVLFLSHLMFNVPHGYTISLHPTAFAGWVGLLVTAINLLPAGQLDGGHVVRAVLKEKHRYASFATIIALAALTFIGIGNWLLFILLIVFLIGTEHPPPLNEYISLDTKRKLLALAALLIFILSFPPMPISAK
;
A
#
# COMPACT_ATOMS: atom_id res chain seq x y z
N ALA A 1 16.38 0.03 5.74
CA ALA A 1 15.78 1.01 4.81
C ALA A 1 14.28 0.91 4.98
N GLY A 2 13.60 2.01 5.37
CA GLY A 2 12.19 1.98 5.74
C GLY A 2 11.25 2.29 4.57
N PRO A 3 9.93 2.37 4.83
CA PRO A 3 8.90 2.55 3.81
C PRO A 3 9.05 3.86 3.03
N ILE A 4 9.61 4.89 3.65
CA ILE A 4 9.92 6.18 2.99
C ILE A 4 10.90 5.98 1.83
N ALA A 5 11.94 5.18 2.02
CA ALA A 5 12.92 4.92 0.96
C ALA A 5 12.28 4.12 -0.18
N GLY A 6 11.44 3.12 0.14
CA GLY A 6 10.68 2.35 -0.84
C GLY A 6 9.75 3.23 -1.67
N PHE A 7 9.03 4.14 -1.02
CA PHE A 7 8.20 5.14 -1.70
C PHE A 7 9.02 6.03 -2.63
N LEU A 8 10.10 6.64 -2.13
CA LEU A 8 10.95 7.55 -2.90
C LEU A 8 11.59 6.87 -4.12
N VAL A 9 11.95 5.60 -4.04
CA VAL A 9 12.48 4.81 -5.16
C VAL A 9 11.37 4.48 -6.17
N SER A 10 10.14 4.23 -5.70
CA SER A 10 9.01 3.89 -6.57
C SER A 10 8.58 5.08 -7.45
N ILE A 11 8.75 6.32 -6.99
CA ILE A 11 8.39 7.54 -7.72
C ILE A 11 9.08 7.64 -9.10
N PRO A 12 10.42 7.69 -9.22
CA PRO A 12 11.07 7.82 -10.53
C PRO A 12 10.81 6.61 -11.42
N ILE A 13 10.70 5.40 -10.85
CA ILE A 13 10.38 4.19 -11.61
C ILE A 13 8.98 4.28 -12.22
N LEU A 14 8.00 4.76 -11.45
CA LEU A 14 6.64 5.00 -11.94
C LEU A 14 6.62 6.07 -13.02
N ILE A 15 7.29 7.20 -12.83
CA ILE A 15 7.30 8.29 -13.82
C ILE A 15 7.92 7.80 -15.14
N ILE A 16 9.08 7.14 -15.08
CA ILE A 16 9.74 6.60 -16.27
C ILE A 16 8.83 5.54 -16.92
N GLY A 17 8.29 4.61 -16.13
CA GLY A 17 7.42 3.58 -16.63
C GLY A 17 6.14 4.12 -17.28
N LEU A 18 5.48 5.09 -16.65
CA LEU A 18 4.29 5.74 -17.18
C LEU A 18 4.61 6.50 -18.46
N SER A 19 5.77 7.14 -18.58
CA SER A 19 6.17 7.79 -19.85
C SER A 19 6.37 6.82 -21.02
N MET A 20 6.58 5.53 -20.72
CA MET A 20 6.71 4.44 -21.69
C MET A 20 5.42 3.63 -21.90
N SER A 21 4.37 3.92 -21.11
CA SER A 21 3.07 3.26 -21.20
C SER A 21 2.23 3.82 -22.34
N SER A 22 1.29 3.03 -22.84
CA SER A 22 0.42 3.40 -23.96
C SER A 22 -1.05 3.29 -23.60
N LEU A 23 -1.90 4.02 -24.30
CA LEU A 23 -3.36 3.89 -24.16
C LEU A 23 -3.86 2.75 -25.04
N ILE A 24 -4.71 1.89 -24.49
CA ILE A 24 -5.38 0.80 -25.21
C ILE A 24 -6.88 0.91 -25.00
N SER A 25 -7.66 0.47 -26.00
CA SER A 25 -9.11 0.44 -25.88
C SER A 25 -9.53 -0.66 -24.90
N LEU A 26 -10.50 -0.36 -24.04
CA LEU A 26 -11.10 -1.36 -23.15
C LEU A 26 -11.68 -2.53 -23.95
N SER A 27 -12.13 -2.34 -25.19
CA SER A 27 -12.66 -3.42 -26.03
C SER A 27 -11.61 -4.44 -26.47
N GLU A 28 -10.33 -4.07 -26.49
CA GLU A 28 -9.22 -4.93 -26.95
C GLU A 28 -8.69 -5.86 -25.84
N ILE A 29 -9.05 -5.58 -24.58
CA ILE A 29 -8.62 -6.37 -23.43
C ILE A 29 -9.47 -7.65 -23.36
N PRO A 30 -8.87 -8.86 -23.36
CA PRO A 30 -9.60 -10.10 -23.17
C PRO A 30 -10.39 -10.11 -21.86
N GLU A 31 -11.58 -10.72 -21.86
CA GLU A 31 -12.30 -11.00 -20.60
C GLU A 31 -11.43 -11.89 -19.70
N GLY A 32 -11.41 -11.59 -18.40
CA GLY A 32 -10.56 -12.28 -17.44
C GLY A 32 -9.09 -11.84 -17.43
N ALA A 33 -8.68 -10.89 -18.27
CA ALA A 33 -7.33 -10.33 -18.20
C ALA A 33 -7.11 -9.63 -16.84
N PRO A 34 -5.94 -9.84 -16.19
CA PRO A 34 -5.66 -9.19 -14.92
C PRO A 34 -5.52 -7.68 -15.13
N LEU A 35 -6.31 -6.92 -14.38
CA LEU A 35 -6.22 -5.48 -14.29
C LEU A 35 -5.55 -5.11 -12.97
N LEU A 36 -4.65 -4.14 -13.04
CA LEU A 36 -3.97 -3.61 -11.87
C LEU A 36 -4.86 -2.60 -11.17
N GLY A 37 -4.92 -2.76 -9.85
CA GLY A 37 -5.59 -1.85 -8.95
C GLY A 37 -4.94 -0.50 -8.91
N ASP A 38 -5.73 0.54 -9.03
CA ASP A 38 -5.26 1.89 -8.82
C ASP A 38 -5.03 2.18 -7.32
N ASN A 39 -3.91 2.82 -7.00
CA ASN A 39 -3.72 3.54 -5.74
C ASN A 39 -3.78 5.05 -6.02
N LEU A 40 -4.01 5.84 -4.97
CA LEU A 40 -4.18 7.30 -5.11
C LEU A 40 -2.98 7.97 -5.78
N PHE A 41 -1.76 7.48 -5.53
CA PHE A 41 -0.57 8.05 -6.13
C PHE A 41 -0.45 7.76 -7.63
N VAL A 42 -0.76 6.53 -8.05
CA VAL A 42 -0.78 6.14 -9.47
C VAL A 42 -1.91 6.86 -10.19
N LEU A 43 -3.10 6.99 -9.60
CA LEU A 43 -4.19 7.79 -10.17
C LEU A 43 -3.78 9.24 -10.40
N PHE A 44 -3.11 9.84 -9.40
CA PHE A 44 -2.61 11.20 -9.50
C PHE A 44 -1.59 11.36 -10.63
N LEU A 45 -0.60 10.47 -10.71
CA LEU A 45 0.40 10.52 -11.79
C LEU A 45 -0.22 10.25 -13.17
N SER A 46 -1.13 9.28 -13.27
CA SER A 46 -1.85 8.96 -14.50
C SER A 46 -2.66 10.16 -14.99
N HIS A 47 -3.38 10.87 -14.11
CA HIS A 47 -4.10 12.09 -14.47
C HIS A 47 -3.18 13.25 -14.88
N LEU A 48 -1.99 13.32 -14.29
CA LEU A 48 -1.02 14.37 -14.62
C LEU A 48 -0.33 14.13 -15.97
N MET A 49 -0.07 12.86 -16.31
CA MET A 49 0.72 12.47 -17.48
C MET A 49 -0.13 12.08 -18.69
N PHE A 50 -1.37 11.63 -18.48
CA PHE A 50 -2.28 11.19 -19.53
C PHE A 50 -3.61 11.94 -19.47
N ASN A 51 -4.18 12.16 -20.65
CA ASN A 51 -5.59 12.51 -20.78
C ASN A 51 -6.32 11.30 -21.36
N VAL A 52 -6.84 10.43 -20.50
CA VAL A 52 -7.44 9.15 -20.88
C VAL A 52 -8.87 9.38 -21.39
N PRO A 53 -9.17 9.14 -22.68
CA PRO A 53 -10.53 9.28 -23.21
C PRO A 53 -11.46 8.20 -22.67
N HIS A 54 -12.77 8.44 -22.75
CA HIS A 54 -13.77 7.41 -22.41
C HIS A 54 -13.56 6.15 -23.26
N GLY A 55 -13.59 4.98 -22.60
CA GLY A 55 -13.40 3.70 -23.28
C GLY A 55 -11.94 3.25 -23.42
N TYR A 56 -10.96 4.04 -22.94
CA TYR A 56 -9.55 3.68 -22.94
C TYR A 56 -9.04 3.44 -21.51
N THR A 57 -7.96 2.68 -21.41
CA THR A 57 -7.17 2.53 -20.18
C THR A 57 -5.68 2.56 -20.50
N ILE A 58 -4.86 2.71 -19.47
CA ILE A 58 -3.41 2.72 -19.60
C ILE A 58 -2.89 1.28 -19.58
N SER A 59 -2.26 0.85 -20.66
CA SER A 59 -1.44 -0.36 -20.69
C SER A 59 -0.08 -0.05 -20.07
N LEU A 60 0.15 -0.57 -18.87
CA LEU A 60 1.36 -0.28 -18.10
C LEU A 60 2.59 -0.96 -18.71
N HIS A 61 3.63 -0.17 -18.96
CA HIS A 61 4.96 -0.72 -19.24
C HIS A 61 5.47 -1.55 -18.04
N PRO A 62 6.26 -2.62 -18.24
CA PRO A 62 6.80 -3.42 -17.13
C PRO A 62 7.57 -2.61 -16.08
N THR A 63 8.21 -1.51 -16.48
CA THR A 63 8.84 -0.56 -15.56
C THR A 63 7.82 0.13 -14.66
N ALA A 64 6.66 0.54 -15.20
CA ALA A 64 5.59 1.15 -14.40
C ALA A 64 5.01 0.13 -13.42
N PHE A 65 4.83 -1.11 -13.87
CA PHE A 65 4.40 -2.22 -13.02
C PHE A 65 5.39 -2.45 -11.86
N ALA A 66 6.71 -2.43 -12.10
CA ALA A 66 7.71 -2.55 -11.05
C ALA A 66 7.60 -1.43 -10.00
N GLY A 67 7.38 -0.19 -10.44
CA GLY A 67 7.13 0.94 -9.55
C GLY A 67 5.83 0.80 -8.75
N TRP A 68 4.77 0.30 -9.38
CA TRP A 68 3.50 -0.01 -8.74
C TRP A 68 3.66 -1.09 -7.66
N VAL A 69 4.40 -2.17 -7.95
CA VAL A 69 4.72 -3.21 -6.96
C VAL A 69 5.53 -2.63 -5.80
N GLY A 70 6.45 -1.70 -6.06
CA GLY A 70 7.17 -0.97 -5.02
C GLY A 70 6.24 -0.20 -4.08
N LEU A 71 5.21 0.46 -4.60
CA LEU A 71 4.17 1.10 -3.80
C LEU A 71 3.34 0.09 -3.01
N LEU A 72 2.95 -1.03 -3.63
CA LEU A 72 2.20 -2.10 -2.96
C LEU A 72 3.00 -2.64 -1.76
N VAL A 73 4.28 -2.98 -1.95
CA VAL A 73 5.17 -3.45 -0.87
C VAL A 73 5.31 -2.39 0.23
N THR A 74 5.45 -1.12 -0.16
CA THR A 74 5.50 0.00 0.78
C THR A 74 4.21 0.10 1.60
N ALA A 75 3.05 -0.02 0.96
CA ALA A 75 1.75 0.03 1.63
C ALA A 75 1.55 -1.13 2.59
N ILE A 76 1.90 -2.36 2.17
CA ILE A 76 1.85 -3.55 3.03
C ILE A 76 2.75 -3.35 4.25
N ASN A 77 3.99 -2.90 4.06
CA ASN A 77 4.91 -2.64 5.18
C ASN A 77 4.42 -1.56 6.15
N LEU A 78 3.52 -0.67 5.70
CA LEU A 78 2.93 0.37 6.53
C LEU A 78 1.58 -0.01 7.15
N LEU A 79 1.08 -1.23 6.90
CA LEU A 79 -0.10 -1.73 7.60
C LEU A 79 0.17 -1.77 9.11
N PRO A 80 -0.79 -1.34 9.96
CA PRO A 80 -0.57 -1.26 11.39
C PRO A 80 -0.78 -2.63 12.05
N ALA A 81 0.06 -3.61 11.69
CA ALA A 81 -0.05 -4.99 12.15
C ALA A 81 1.31 -5.70 12.30
N GLY A 82 1.43 -6.54 13.34
CA GLY A 82 2.56 -7.45 13.54
C GLY A 82 3.93 -6.77 13.57
N GLN A 83 4.92 -7.43 12.94
CA GLN A 83 6.31 -6.94 12.79
C GLN A 83 6.53 -5.98 11.61
N LEU A 84 5.46 -5.52 10.95
CA LEU A 84 5.58 -4.57 9.85
C LEU A 84 6.04 -3.21 10.38
N ASP A 85 6.68 -2.41 9.53
CA ASP A 85 7.12 -1.05 9.89
C ASP A 85 5.95 -0.19 10.42
N GLY A 86 4.75 -0.34 9.84
CA GLY A 86 3.52 0.30 10.31
C GLY A 86 3.08 -0.15 11.70
N GLY A 87 3.31 -1.43 12.05
CA GLY A 87 3.11 -1.95 13.41
C GLY A 87 4.03 -1.27 14.42
N HIS A 88 5.31 -1.06 14.07
CA HIS A 88 6.25 -0.31 14.90
C HIS A 88 5.88 1.18 15.04
N VAL A 89 5.45 1.82 13.95
CA VAL A 89 4.96 3.21 13.97
C VAL A 89 3.75 3.33 14.89
N VAL A 90 2.77 2.45 14.76
CA VAL A 90 1.57 2.48 15.60
C VAL A 90 1.88 2.10 17.04
N ARG A 91 2.80 1.18 17.32
CA ARG A 91 3.27 0.92 18.69
C ARG A 91 3.91 2.14 19.32
N ALA A 92 4.68 2.91 18.57
CA ALA A 92 5.27 4.14 19.06
C ALA A 92 4.21 5.22 19.39
N VAL A 93 3.12 5.28 18.63
CA VAL A 93 2.05 6.29 18.78
C VAL A 93 0.98 5.87 19.80
N LEU A 94 0.50 4.63 19.73
CA LEU A 94 -0.62 4.09 20.51
C LEU A 94 -0.19 3.26 21.73
N LYS A 95 1.11 2.99 21.89
CA LYS A 95 1.68 2.19 22.99
C LYS A 95 0.99 0.81 23.07
N GLU A 96 0.55 0.38 24.24
CA GLU A 96 -0.17 -0.88 24.47
C GLU A 96 -1.42 -1.06 23.60
N LYS A 97 -2.04 0.03 23.13
CA LYS A 97 -3.25 -0.03 22.29
C LYS A 97 -2.97 -0.46 20.84
N HIS A 98 -1.71 -0.61 20.43
CA HIS A 98 -1.36 -1.05 19.08
C HIS A 98 -1.95 -2.41 18.70
N ARG A 99 -2.19 -3.29 19.68
CA ARG A 99 -2.83 -4.59 19.45
C ARG A 99 -4.24 -4.46 18.87
N TYR A 100 -5.00 -3.44 19.29
CA TYR A 100 -6.32 -3.15 18.71
C TYR A 100 -6.20 -2.68 17.25
N ALA A 101 -5.16 -1.92 16.91
CA ALA A 101 -4.91 -1.50 15.53
C ALA A 101 -4.54 -2.69 14.62
N SER A 102 -3.73 -3.62 15.11
CA SER A 102 -3.42 -4.88 14.41
C SER A 102 -4.69 -5.68 14.12
N PHE A 103 -5.57 -5.83 15.12
CA PHE A 103 -6.83 -6.55 14.96
C PHE A 103 -7.79 -5.83 14.00
N ALA A 104 -7.90 -4.49 14.12
CA ALA A 104 -8.69 -3.67 13.20
C ALA A 104 -8.20 -3.80 11.75
N THR A 105 -6.89 -3.88 11.53
CA THR A 105 -6.31 -4.09 10.20
C THR A 105 -6.76 -5.43 9.60
N ILE A 106 -6.69 -6.51 10.38
CA ILE A 106 -7.15 -7.82 9.92
C ILE A 106 -8.64 -7.78 9.57
N ILE A 107 -9.47 -7.21 10.43
CA ILE A 107 -10.91 -7.08 10.16
C ILE A 107 -11.15 -6.25 8.90
N ALA A 108 -10.46 -5.13 8.73
CA ALA A 108 -10.61 -4.28 7.56
C ALA A 108 -10.25 -5.02 6.26
N LEU A 109 -9.10 -5.72 6.23
CA LEU A 109 -8.69 -6.51 5.07
C LEU A 109 -9.64 -7.68 4.79
N ALA A 110 -10.14 -8.34 5.84
CA ALA A 110 -11.13 -9.40 5.72
C ALA A 110 -12.47 -8.86 5.18
N ALA A 111 -12.90 -7.70 5.65
CA ALA A 111 -14.09 -7.02 5.17
C ALA A 111 -13.95 -6.65 3.68
N LEU A 112 -12.81 -6.05 3.28
CA LEU A 112 -12.50 -5.75 1.87
C LEU A 112 -12.58 -7.01 0.99
N THR A 113 -12.00 -8.11 1.47
CA THR A 113 -12.06 -9.40 0.77
C THR A 113 -13.50 -9.91 0.66
N PHE A 114 -14.28 -9.82 1.74
CA PHE A 114 -15.66 -10.33 1.78
C PHE A 114 -16.62 -9.54 0.89
N ILE A 115 -16.45 -8.22 0.80
CA ILE A 115 -17.26 -7.35 -0.08
C ILE A 115 -16.77 -7.35 -1.53
N GLY A 116 -15.74 -8.15 -1.87
CA GLY A 116 -15.22 -8.29 -3.22
C GLY A 116 -14.28 -7.16 -3.67
N ILE A 117 -13.85 -6.28 -2.77
CA ILE A 117 -12.87 -5.22 -3.06
C ILE A 117 -11.46 -5.81 -2.87
N GLY A 118 -11.02 -6.59 -3.86
CA GLY A 118 -9.73 -7.24 -3.89
C GLY A 118 -9.65 -8.52 -3.05
N ASN A 119 -8.57 -9.29 -3.23
CA ASN A 119 -8.31 -10.49 -2.45
C ASN A 119 -7.10 -10.29 -1.53
N TRP A 120 -7.36 -10.09 -0.25
CA TRP A 120 -6.32 -9.86 0.75
C TRP A 120 -5.99 -11.09 1.60
N LEU A 121 -6.53 -12.27 1.28
CA LEU A 121 -6.37 -13.49 2.09
C LEU A 121 -4.91 -13.86 2.33
N LEU A 122 -4.07 -13.76 1.30
CA LEU A 122 -2.64 -14.03 1.41
C LEU A 122 -1.99 -13.13 2.47
N PHE A 123 -2.28 -11.82 2.43
CA PHE A 123 -1.71 -10.86 3.35
C PHE A 123 -2.28 -11.00 4.76
N ILE A 124 -3.57 -11.32 4.90
CA ILE A 124 -4.18 -11.65 6.19
C ILE A 124 -3.46 -12.85 6.81
N LEU A 125 -3.23 -13.92 6.05
CA LEU A 125 -2.53 -15.11 6.53
C LEU A 125 -1.10 -14.78 6.99
N LEU A 126 -0.36 -14.00 6.19
CA LEU A 126 0.98 -13.53 6.54
C LEU A 126 0.97 -12.69 7.82
N ILE A 127 0.04 -11.73 7.94
CA ILE A 127 -0.08 -10.87 9.12
C ILE A 127 -0.40 -11.69 10.37
N VAL A 128 -1.34 -12.64 10.30
CA VAL A 128 -1.70 -13.51 11.43
C VAL A 128 -0.48 -14.33 11.91
N PHE A 129 0.32 -14.86 10.97
CA PHE A 129 1.55 -15.58 11.31
C PHE A 129 2.60 -14.64 11.96
N LEU A 130 2.72 -13.41 11.47
CA LEU A 130 3.66 -12.40 11.99
C LEU A 130 3.23 -11.77 13.32
N ILE A 131 1.96 -11.88 13.72
CA ILE A 131 1.48 -11.37 15.03
C ILE A 131 1.92 -12.29 16.18
N GLY A 132 2.09 -13.60 15.93
CA GLY A 132 2.47 -14.57 16.96
C GLY A 132 3.89 -14.40 17.53
N THR A 133 4.69 -13.48 16.99
CA THR A 133 6.09 -13.22 17.37
C THR A 133 6.26 -11.95 18.22
N GLU A 134 5.25 -11.59 19.02
CA GLU A 134 5.27 -10.40 19.89
C GLU A 134 6.57 -10.32 20.70
N HIS A 135 7.41 -9.33 20.38
CA HIS A 135 8.57 -8.99 21.19
C HIS A 135 8.14 -8.24 22.45
N PRO A 136 8.78 -8.55 23.61
CA PRO A 136 8.45 -7.94 24.90
C PRO A 136 8.45 -6.42 24.80
N PRO A 137 7.60 -5.73 25.58
CA PRO A 137 7.47 -4.29 25.57
C PRO A 137 8.83 -3.60 25.66
N PRO A 138 9.13 -2.62 24.78
CA PRO A 138 10.38 -1.88 24.89
C PRO A 138 10.41 -1.17 26.24
N LEU A 139 11.54 -1.26 26.95
CA LEU A 139 11.77 -0.72 28.30
C LEU A 139 11.40 0.78 28.47
N ASN A 140 11.20 1.51 27.37
CA ASN A 140 10.91 2.96 27.32
C ASN A 140 9.48 3.30 26.84
N GLU A 141 8.48 2.45 27.13
CA GLU A 141 7.08 2.63 26.69
C GLU A 141 6.40 3.91 27.23
N TYR A 142 6.98 4.51 28.27
CA TYR A 142 6.47 5.71 28.93
C TYR A 142 7.03 7.03 28.38
N ILE A 143 8.06 7.00 27.52
CA ILE A 143 8.64 8.22 26.95
C ILE A 143 7.70 8.80 25.90
N SER A 144 7.41 10.10 25.99
CA SER A 144 6.61 10.80 24.99
C SER A 144 7.35 10.90 23.66
N LEU A 145 6.61 10.83 22.54
CA LEU A 145 7.19 11.03 21.22
C LEU A 145 7.67 12.48 21.05
N ASP A 146 8.95 12.65 20.74
CA ASP A 146 9.49 13.92 20.25
C ASP A 146 8.83 14.33 18.92
N THR A 147 8.80 15.63 18.64
CA THR A 147 8.15 16.25 17.46
C THR A 147 8.62 15.62 16.15
N LYS A 148 9.91 15.28 16.03
CA LYS A 148 10.45 14.59 14.85
C LYS A 148 9.80 13.22 14.61
N ARG A 149 9.56 12.45 15.67
CA ARG A 149 8.94 11.12 15.58
C ARG A 149 7.47 11.22 15.21
N LYS A 150 6.77 12.24 15.69
CA LYS A 150 5.39 12.54 15.29
C LYS A 150 5.29 12.87 13.80
N LEU A 151 6.20 13.71 13.30
CA LEU A 151 6.28 14.04 11.87
C LEU A 151 6.56 12.80 11.01
N LEU A 152 7.46 11.91 11.44
CA LEU A 152 7.73 10.65 10.74
C LEU A 152 6.53 9.70 10.75
N ALA A 153 5.79 9.61 11.86
CA ALA A 153 4.56 8.83 11.93
C ALA A 153 3.46 9.38 11.00
N LEU A 154 3.34 10.72 10.92
CA LEU A 154 2.43 11.38 9.98
C LEU A 154 2.84 11.12 8.52
N ALA A 155 4.12 11.24 8.20
CA ALA A 155 4.63 10.95 6.86
C ALA A 155 4.37 9.49 6.46
N ALA A 156 4.60 8.55 7.38
CA ALA A 156 4.29 7.13 7.18
C ALA A 156 2.80 6.90 6.91
N LEU A 157 1.90 7.56 7.65
CA LEU A 157 0.46 7.48 7.41
C LEU A 157 0.07 8.05 6.03
N LEU A 158 0.62 9.19 5.64
CA LEU A 158 0.35 9.78 4.32
C LEU A 158 0.85 8.88 3.18
N ILE A 159 2.05 8.31 3.31
CA ILE A 159 2.60 7.37 2.33
C ILE A 159 1.71 6.13 2.22
N PHE A 160 1.22 5.61 3.35
CA PHE A 160 0.29 4.48 3.36
C PHE A 160 -0.98 4.79 2.58
N ILE A 161 -1.63 5.92 2.88
CA ILE A 161 -2.87 6.34 2.20
C ILE A 161 -2.64 6.50 0.68
N LEU A 162 -1.52 7.10 0.29
CA LEU A 162 -1.19 7.32 -1.12
C LEU A 162 -0.88 6.01 -1.86
N SER A 163 -0.23 5.07 -1.19
CA SER A 163 0.31 3.86 -1.82
C SER A 163 -0.63 2.66 -1.76
N PHE A 164 -1.56 2.62 -0.80
CA PHE A 164 -2.45 1.47 -0.58
C PHE A 164 -3.45 1.34 -1.74
N PRO A 165 -3.41 0.25 -2.52
CA PRO A 165 -4.40 -0.01 -3.57
C PRO A 165 -5.54 -0.87 -3.00
N PRO A 166 -6.76 -0.35 -2.77
CA PRO A 166 -7.83 -1.11 -2.10
C PRO A 166 -8.18 -2.43 -2.80
N MET A 167 -8.11 -2.44 -4.13
CA MET A 167 -8.32 -3.60 -4.97
C MET A 167 -7.06 -3.85 -5.81
N PRO A 168 -6.01 -4.49 -5.28
CA PRO A 168 -4.69 -4.54 -5.92
C PRO A 168 -4.67 -5.22 -7.29
N ILE A 169 -5.48 -6.26 -7.45
CA ILE A 169 -5.62 -7.00 -8.70
C ILE A 169 -7.10 -7.30 -8.88
N SER A 170 -7.61 -7.04 -10.08
CA SER A 170 -8.95 -7.40 -10.52
C SER A 170 -8.89 -8.15 -11.85
N ALA A 171 -10.01 -8.72 -12.28
CA ALA A 171 -10.16 -9.30 -13.60
C ALA A 171 -11.19 -8.47 -14.38
N LYS A 172 -10.95 -8.27 -15.67
CA LYS A 172 -11.93 -7.63 -16.56
C LYS A 172 -13.18 -8.49 -16.74
#